data_AF-A0A7S4NF19-F1
#
_entry.id   AF-A0A7S4NF19-F1
#
_cell.length_a   1.000
_cell.length_b   1.000
_cell.length_c   1.000
_cell.angle_alpha   90.00
_cell.angle_beta   90.00
_cell.angle_gamma   90.00
#
_symmetry.space_group_name_H-M   'P 1'
#
loop_
_entity.id
_entity.type
_entity.pdbx_description
1 polymer ?
#
loop_
_entity_poly.entity_id
_entity_poly.type
_entity_poly.pdbx_seq_one_letter_code
_entity_poly.pdbx_strand_id
1 'polypeptide(L)'
;MDVARSQRSSGVRSQHQPAISSGENEVDNVLSESLLTPLAGEFGTHIDRIPPKRSTVLGMAIVPMTSGEEERTIADVYGRNPPEAALVDERLNALEREVGRLKREERSSLENALRHHPLLTVASPHVRAMIREEDYDAPSAARRLARYWRQRESLFGSRAFSTDIFTQPDFDDYMCHYNRCLRSMHDLELDGEMRYMAREYVSIVNRVKIEAMDKLIDEAPEKDREALMEARRVNPEVAQSDEHKILFLKCEDLVEASAAVRMMKYWEMKKLLFGPDKLGKEITLADVETSVFESDVIVHSLLVPDTDEAGRCVFWVNGKELAREGWTADGVAQYMWCILHIALARPSCRDNGIVLMIDKRYLATAAKDYNFAGRRLMVKLTTRCLPLRVCAIHIFFAPSSWWQRYMIPVFSMVGVFGKKRTVVHIETSEENRRVLKEQFGIGPNLVLKDLGGNVDTDWWKGWIRERREEECS
;
A
#
# COMPACT_ATOMS: atom_id res chain seq x y z
N MET A 1 78.96 37.10 6.79
CA MET A 1 78.83 38.06 5.67
C MET A 1 78.11 37.34 4.55
N ASP A 2 76.97 37.92 4.16
CA ASP A 2 76.12 37.66 3.00
C ASP A 2 75.57 36.25 2.73
N VAL A 3 74.30 36.07 3.14
CA VAL A 3 73.39 35.07 2.56
C VAL A 3 72.30 35.82 1.81
N ALA A 4 72.32 35.69 0.48
CA ALA A 4 71.41 36.31 -0.45
C ALA A 4 70.02 35.65 -0.45
N ARG A 5 68.99 36.50 -0.46
CA ARG A 5 67.58 36.16 -0.64
C ARG A 5 67.30 35.66 -2.06
N SER A 6 66.67 34.50 -2.18
CA SER A 6 66.00 34.04 -3.40
C SER A 6 64.50 33.87 -3.09
N GLN A 7 63.67 34.79 -3.59
CA GLN A 7 62.22 34.66 -3.58
C GLN A 7 61.77 33.69 -4.68
N ARG A 8 60.97 32.67 -4.32
CA ARG A 8 60.20 31.86 -5.27
C ARG A 8 58.73 32.26 -5.18
N SER A 9 58.20 32.75 -6.29
CA SER A 9 56.77 32.98 -6.53
C SER A 9 56.09 31.69 -7.00
N SER A 10 55.17 31.15 -6.23
CA SER A 10 54.26 30.08 -6.65
C SER A 10 53.01 30.69 -7.29
N GLY A 11 52.91 30.58 -8.62
CA GLY A 11 51.69 30.89 -9.37
C GLY A 11 50.65 29.77 -9.18
N VAL A 12 49.59 30.07 -8.46
CA VAL A 12 48.40 29.21 -8.33
C VAL A 12 47.48 29.52 -9.51
N ARG A 13 47.20 28.49 -10.31
CA ARG A 13 46.26 28.52 -11.45
C ARG A 13 44.84 28.40 -10.89
N SER A 14 44.09 29.49 -10.95
CA SER A 14 42.64 29.53 -10.70
C SER A 14 41.91 28.70 -11.75
N GLN A 15 41.23 27.62 -11.33
CA GLN A 15 40.22 26.95 -12.13
C GLN A 15 38.85 27.56 -11.79
N HIS A 16 38.20 28.11 -12.80
CA HIS A 16 36.81 28.56 -12.75
C HIS A 16 35.88 27.37 -12.46
N GLN A 17 35.15 27.43 -11.34
CA GLN A 17 33.88 26.73 -11.18
C GLN A 17 32.75 27.62 -11.72
N PRO A 18 31.79 27.07 -12.49
CA PRO A 18 30.61 27.82 -12.89
C PRO A 18 29.68 28.00 -11.69
N ALA A 19 29.14 29.21 -11.56
CA ALA A 19 28.13 29.54 -10.56
C ALA A 19 26.86 28.71 -10.78
N ILE A 20 26.58 27.81 -9.83
CA ILE A 20 25.26 27.20 -9.68
C ILE A 20 24.38 28.26 -9.01
N SER A 21 23.39 28.78 -9.73
CA SER A 21 22.42 29.72 -9.17
C SER A 21 21.53 28.98 -8.17
N SER A 22 21.62 29.35 -6.91
CA SER A 22 20.71 28.91 -5.83
C SER A 22 19.31 29.47 -6.07
N GLY A 23 18.49 28.72 -6.82
CA GLY A 23 17.05 28.94 -6.95
C GLY A 23 16.30 28.39 -5.74
N GLU A 24 16.52 28.94 -4.55
CA GLU A 24 15.87 28.47 -3.32
C GLU A 24 14.43 28.98 -3.11
N ASN A 25 13.87 29.77 -4.04
CA ASN A 25 12.54 30.40 -3.87
C ASN A 25 11.43 29.84 -4.79
N GLU A 26 11.69 28.84 -5.63
CA GLU A 26 10.71 28.36 -6.60
C GLU A 26 9.91 27.12 -6.13
N VAL A 27 10.41 26.40 -5.12
CA VAL A 27 9.76 25.18 -4.61
C VAL A 27 8.48 25.49 -3.80
N ASP A 28 8.36 26.70 -3.24
CA ASP A 28 7.18 27.09 -2.46
C ASP A 28 6.00 27.59 -3.32
N ASN A 29 6.21 27.91 -4.61
CA ASN A 29 5.18 28.49 -5.47
C ASN A 29 4.52 27.52 -6.47
N VAL A 30 5.09 26.33 -6.69
CA VAL A 30 4.54 25.35 -7.67
C VAL A 30 3.33 24.56 -7.12
N LEU A 31 3.11 24.58 -5.80
CA LEU A 31 2.05 23.82 -5.13
C LEU A 31 0.94 24.74 -4.59
N SER A 32 0.17 25.33 -5.51
CA SER A 32 -1.04 26.10 -5.21
C SER A 32 -2.05 25.29 -4.39
N GLU A 33 -2.62 25.92 -3.36
CA GLU A 33 -3.64 25.43 -2.41
C GLU A 33 -5.00 25.01 -3.03
N SER A 34 -5.13 24.81 -4.34
CA SER A 34 -6.42 24.79 -5.03
C SER A 34 -7.25 23.50 -4.89
N LEU A 35 -6.88 22.55 -4.05
CA LEU A 35 -7.69 21.33 -3.79
C LEU A 35 -7.78 20.94 -2.30
N LEU A 36 -7.57 21.87 -1.39
CA LEU A 36 -7.84 21.66 0.04
C LEU A 36 -9.32 21.90 0.37
N THR A 37 -10.22 21.11 -0.22
CA THR A 37 -11.57 20.91 0.33
C THR A 37 -11.61 19.50 0.91
N PRO A 38 -11.75 19.32 2.24
CA PRO A 38 -11.91 17.99 2.81
C PRO A 38 -13.34 17.50 2.49
N LEU A 39 -13.45 16.40 1.73
CA LEU A 39 -14.60 15.51 1.83
C LEU A 39 -14.54 14.86 3.21
N ALA A 40 -15.08 15.55 4.22
CA ALA A 40 -15.27 15.01 5.56
C ALA A 40 -16.41 13.99 5.52
N GLY A 41 -16.09 12.76 5.17
CA GLY A 41 -16.93 11.60 5.48
C GLY A 41 -16.63 11.11 6.89
N GLU A 42 -17.61 11.18 7.78
CA GLU A 42 -17.54 10.61 9.12
C GLU A 42 -17.49 9.08 9.04
N PHE A 43 -16.30 8.48 9.14
CA PHE A 43 -16.18 7.02 9.28
C PHE A 43 -16.33 6.58 10.74
N GLY A 44 -17.37 5.77 10.98
CA GLY A 44 -17.70 5.11 12.24
C GLY A 44 -16.66 4.09 12.69
N THR A 45 -16.56 3.89 14.01
CA THR A 45 -15.55 3.03 14.65
C THR A 45 -16.15 1.69 15.09
N HIS A 46 -15.57 0.58 14.64
CA HIS A 46 -15.59 -0.70 15.35
C HIS A 46 -14.15 -1.19 15.51
N ILE A 47 -13.70 -1.33 16.76
CA ILE A 47 -12.43 -1.94 17.14
C ILE A 47 -12.76 -3.32 17.70
N ASP A 48 -12.53 -4.37 16.91
CA ASP A 48 -12.62 -5.76 17.40
C ASP A 48 -11.23 -6.39 17.51
N ARG A 49 -11.04 -7.12 18.61
CA ARG A 49 -9.80 -7.83 18.99
C ARG A 49 -9.69 -9.13 18.19
N ILE A 50 -8.55 -9.38 17.56
CA ILE A 50 -8.25 -10.61 16.79
C ILE A 50 -7.06 -11.33 17.47
N PRO A 51 -7.08 -12.67 17.63
CA PRO A 51 -5.97 -13.42 18.24
C PRO A 51 -4.86 -13.77 17.22
N PRO A 52 -3.61 -14.01 17.67
CA PRO A 52 -2.45 -14.14 16.78
C PRO A 52 -2.25 -15.57 16.26
N LYS A 53 -1.69 -15.72 15.04
CA LYS A 53 -1.16 -17.00 14.51
C LYS A 53 0.09 -16.85 13.63
N ARG A 54 0.84 -17.96 13.58
CA ARG A 54 2.17 -18.19 12.97
C ARG A 54 2.11 -18.46 11.46
N SER A 55 3.14 -18.05 10.69
CA SER A 55 3.25 -18.24 9.23
C SER A 55 4.28 -19.29 8.80
N THR A 56 4.05 -19.93 7.65
CA THR A 56 5.10 -20.53 6.78
C THR A 56 4.84 -20.13 5.32
N VAL A 57 5.93 -19.96 4.55
CA VAL A 57 6.05 -19.30 3.23
C VAL A 57 6.05 -20.31 2.07
N LEU A 58 5.49 -19.94 0.90
CA LEU A 58 6.14 -20.12 -0.43
C LEU A 58 5.38 -19.32 -1.52
N GLY A 59 6.13 -18.65 -2.40
CA GLY A 59 5.61 -17.83 -3.50
C GLY A 59 5.94 -18.40 -4.87
N MET A 60 5.17 -17.96 -5.89
CA MET A 60 5.51 -18.05 -7.31
C MET A 60 4.92 -16.85 -8.06
N ALA A 61 5.68 -16.31 -9.01
CA ALA A 61 5.34 -15.15 -9.84
C ALA A 61 4.61 -15.57 -11.13
N ILE A 62 3.71 -14.71 -11.62
CA ILE A 62 2.94 -14.91 -12.86
C ILE A 62 3.12 -13.64 -13.72
N VAL A 63 3.31 -13.84 -15.03
CA VAL A 63 3.51 -12.80 -16.06
C VAL A 63 2.16 -12.45 -16.71
N PRO A 64 1.86 -11.17 -17.00
CA PRO A 64 0.57 -10.79 -17.58
C PRO A 64 0.48 -11.15 -19.07
N MET A 65 -0.72 -11.54 -19.51
CA MET A 65 -1.05 -11.96 -20.88
C MET A 65 -2.14 -11.09 -21.49
N THR A 66 -2.14 -10.93 -22.81
CA THR A 66 -3.17 -10.21 -23.56
C THR A 66 -4.46 -11.03 -23.72
N SER A 67 -5.60 -10.41 -24.07
CA SER A 67 -6.91 -11.09 -24.19
C SER A 67 -6.95 -12.23 -25.22
N GLY A 68 -6.13 -12.16 -26.27
CA GLY A 68 -5.97 -13.26 -27.23
C GLY A 68 -4.99 -14.35 -26.78
N GLU A 69 -4.10 -14.03 -25.84
CA GLU A 69 -3.21 -14.97 -25.18
C GLU A 69 -3.90 -15.64 -23.98
N GLU A 70 -4.90 -15.03 -23.36
CA GLU A 70 -5.72 -15.61 -22.31
C GLU A 70 -6.53 -16.80 -22.84
N GLU A 71 -7.18 -16.66 -24.00
CA GLU A 71 -7.92 -17.76 -24.66
C GLU A 71 -6.99 -18.88 -25.18
N ARG A 72 -5.76 -18.54 -25.62
CA ARG A 72 -4.75 -19.53 -26.04
C ARG A 72 -4.07 -20.22 -24.86
N THR A 73 -3.81 -19.49 -23.77
CA THR A 73 -3.17 -20.04 -22.58
C THR A 73 -4.14 -20.91 -21.80
N ILE A 74 -5.44 -20.58 -21.78
CA ILE A 74 -6.47 -21.51 -21.27
C ILE A 74 -6.50 -22.78 -22.13
N ALA A 75 -6.38 -22.67 -23.46
CA ALA A 75 -6.30 -23.83 -24.35
C ALA A 75 -5.01 -24.66 -24.17
N ASP A 76 -3.86 -24.01 -23.92
CA ASP A 76 -2.55 -24.64 -23.73
C ASP A 76 -2.35 -25.23 -22.32
N VAL A 77 -2.90 -24.59 -21.28
CA VAL A 77 -2.82 -25.05 -19.88
C VAL A 77 -3.80 -26.20 -19.61
N TYR A 78 -4.98 -26.17 -20.21
CA TYR A 78 -6.02 -27.18 -20.01
C TYR A 78 -6.20 -28.15 -21.20
N GLY A 79 -5.41 -27.97 -22.28
CA GLY A 79 -5.39 -28.86 -23.45
C GLY A 79 -6.70 -28.88 -24.24
N ARG A 80 -7.54 -27.85 -24.16
CA ARG A 80 -8.87 -27.82 -24.80
C ARG A 80 -9.14 -26.48 -25.45
N ASN A 81 -9.42 -26.50 -26.76
CA ASN A 81 -9.93 -25.32 -27.46
C ASN A 81 -11.23 -24.84 -26.80
N PRO A 82 -11.43 -23.53 -26.59
CA PRO A 82 -12.71 -23.02 -26.14
C PRO A 82 -13.81 -23.47 -27.12
N PRO A 83 -14.97 -23.92 -26.64
CA PRO A 83 -16.04 -24.36 -27.52
C PRO A 83 -16.50 -23.21 -28.41
N GLU A 84 -16.90 -23.54 -29.64
CA GLU A 84 -17.48 -22.56 -30.57
C GLU A 84 -18.61 -21.79 -29.90
N ALA A 85 -18.77 -20.50 -30.21
CA ALA A 85 -19.79 -19.65 -29.60
C ALA A 85 -21.21 -20.27 -29.65
N ALA A 86 -21.54 -20.95 -30.76
CA ALA A 86 -22.80 -21.66 -30.92
C ALA A 86 -23.00 -22.79 -29.89
N LEU A 87 -21.92 -23.51 -29.54
CA LEU A 87 -21.95 -24.54 -28.52
C LEU A 87 -22.12 -23.92 -27.12
N VAL A 88 -21.51 -22.76 -26.84
CA VAL A 88 -21.72 -22.06 -25.57
C VAL A 88 -23.20 -21.71 -25.38
N ASP A 89 -23.85 -21.15 -26.40
CA ASP A 89 -25.27 -20.78 -26.33
C ASP A 89 -26.18 -22.02 -26.17
N GLU A 90 -25.88 -23.12 -26.86
CA GLU A 90 -26.59 -24.39 -26.67
C GLU A 90 -26.49 -24.87 -25.21
N ARG A 91 -25.30 -24.78 -24.63
CA ARG A 91 -25.03 -25.23 -23.25
C ARG A 91 -25.69 -24.32 -22.22
N LEU A 92 -25.72 -23.02 -22.45
CA LEU A 92 -26.48 -22.09 -21.62
C LEU A 92 -27.98 -22.40 -21.65
N ASN A 93 -28.55 -22.67 -22.83
CA ASN A 93 -29.94 -23.09 -22.95
C ASN A 93 -30.20 -24.44 -22.24
N ALA A 94 -29.24 -25.36 -22.27
CA ALA A 94 -29.32 -26.61 -21.51
C ALA A 94 -29.29 -26.37 -20.00
N LEU A 95 -28.42 -25.48 -19.52
CA LEU A 95 -28.33 -25.09 -18.11
C LEU A 95 -29.66 -24.52 -17.59
N GLU A 96 -30.33 -23.66 -18.34
CA GLU A 96 -31.63 -23.12 -17.95
C GLU A 96 -32.68 -24.22 -17.77
N ARG A 97 -32.71 -25.21 -18.67
CA ARG A 97 -33.58 -26.38 -18.55
C ARG A 97 -33.24 -27.21 -17.32
N GLU A 98 -31.96 -27.40 -17.02
CA GLU A 98 -31.51 -28.18 -15.85
C GLU A 98 -31.82 -27.47 -14.52
N VAL A 99 -31.68 -26.15 -14.45
CA VAL A 99 -32.18 -25.35 -13.31
C VAL A 99 -33.69 -25.56 -13.14
N GLY A 100 -34.42 -25.63 -14.26
CA GLY A 100 -35.84 -26.00 -14.31
C GLY A 100 -36.17 -27.40 -13.78
N ARG A 101 -35.20 -28.33 -13.77
CA ARG A 101 -35.35 -29.73 -13.31
C ARG A 101 -34.95 -29.93 -11.85
N LEU A 102 -34.19 -29.02 -11.24
CA LEU A 102 -33.83 -29.10 -9.83
C LEU A 102 -35.07 -29.10 -8.93
N LYS A 103 -34.98 -29.76 -7.76
CA LYS A 103 -36.06 -29.73 -6.78
C LYS A 103 -36.30 -28.28 -6.33
N ARG A 104 -37.56 -27.96 -6.00
CA ARG A 104 -37.94 -26.60 -5.59
C ARG A 104 -37.12 -26.09 -4.40
N GLU A 105 -36.87 -26.95 -3.42
CA GLU A 105 -36.03 -26.66 -2.25
C GLU A 105 -34.59 -26.33 -2.65
N GLU A 106 -34.10 -26.93 -3.73
CA GLU A 106 -32.72 -26.76 -4.12
C GLU A 106 -32.48 -25.42 -4.82
N ARG A 107 -33.45 -24.99 -5.62
CA ARG A 107 -33.38 -23.80 -6.46
C ARG A 107 -34.12 -22.59 -5.89
N SER A 108 -34.75 -22.68 -4.72
CA SER A 108 -35.55 -21.59 -4.14
C SER A 108 -34.77 -20.28 -4.00
N SER A 109 -33.52 -20.36 -3.51
CA SER A 109 -32.63 -19.20 -3.39
C SER A 109 -32.26 -18.62 -4.75
N LEU A 110 -32.02 -19.47 -5.76
CA LEU A 110 -31.76 -19.02 -7.13
C LEU A 110 -33.01 -18.39 -7.76
N GLU A 111 -34.20 -18.94 -7.54
CA GLU A 111 -35.48 -18.34 -7.99
C GLU A 111 -35.74 -16.99 -7.31
N ASN A 112 -35.37 -16.84 -6.04
CA ASN A 112 -35.40 -15.54 -5.35
C ASN A 112 -34.43 -14.57 -6.01
N ALA A 113 -33.19 -14.99 -6.27
CA ALA A 113 -32.18 -14.18 -6.95
C ALA A 113 -32.66 -13.70 -8.34
N LEU A 114 -33.23 -14.60 -9.15
CA LEU A 114 -33.78 -14.28 -10.48
C LEU A 114 -34.99 -13.35 -10.40
N ARG A 115 -35.81 -13.45 -9.35
CA ARG A 115 -36.93 -12.52 -9.11
C ARG A 115 -36.45 -11.12 -8.79
N HIS A 116 -35.42 -10.99 -7.98
CA HIS A 116 -34.84 -9.68 -7.66
C HIS A 116 -33.96 -9.13 -8.78
N HIS A 117 -33.34 -10.01 -9.56
CA HIS A 117 -32.43 -9.68 -10.64
C HIS A 117 -32.79 -10.45 -11.91
N PRO A 118 -33.78 -9.95 -12.67
CA PRO A 118 -34.15 -10.56 -13.95
C PRO A 118 -32.98 -10.62 -14.94
N LEU A 119 -31.96 -9.77 -14.76
CA LEU A 119 -30.73 -9.73 -15.58
C LEU A 119 -29.70 -10.82 -15.23
N LEU A 120 -29.87 -11.56 -14.12
CA LEU A 120 -29.12 -12.79 -13.80
C LEU A 120 -29.55 -13.95 -14.70
N THR A 121 -29.79 -13.66 -15.97
CA THR A 121 -30.09 -14.63 -17.00
C THR A 121 -28.91 -15.58 -17.18
N VAL A 122 -29.17 -16.70 -17.86
CA VAL A 122 -28.13 -17.63 -18.33
C VAL A 122 -27.06 -16.93 -19.17
N ALA A 123 -27.36 -15.78 -19.78
CA ALA A 123 -26.39 -14.99 -20.52
C ALA A 123 -25.43 -14.16 -19.64
N SER A 124 -25.69 -14.03 -18.33
CA SER A 124 -24.84 -13.21 -17.45
C SER A 124 -23.41 -13.78 -17.37
N PRO A 125 -22.38 -12.91 -17.24
CA PRO A 125 -20.99 -13.36 -17.13
C PRO A 125 -20.76 -14.36 -15.99
N HIS A 126 -21.48 -14.21 -14.88
CA HIS A 126 -21.41 -15.11 -13.74
C HIS A 126 -21.91 -16.52 -14.08
N VAL A 127 -23.03 -16.64 -14.79
CA VAL A 127 -23.57 -17.95 -15.20
C VAL A 127 -22.68 -18.60 -16.27
N ARG A 128 -22.09 -17.79 -17.18
CA ARG A 128 -21.09 -18.25 -18.15
C ARG A 128 -19.82 -18.79 -17.49
N ALA A 129 -19.36 -18.16 -16.42
CA ALA A 129 -18.23 -18.68 -15.64
C ALA A 129 -18.58 -20.02 -14.99
N MET A 130 -19.74 -20.11 -14.33
CA MET A 130 -20.19 -21.34 -13.67
C MET A 130 -20.33 -22.54 -14.62
N ILE A 131 -20.84 -22.33 -15.83
CA ILE A 131 -20.97 -23.43 -16.81
C ILE A 131 -19.62 -23.85 -17.39
N ARG A 132 -18.68 -22.90 -17.56
CA ARG A 132 -17.32 -23.17 -18.02
C ARG A 132 -16.56 -24.04 -17.02
N GLU A 133 -16.69 -23.74 -15.73
CA GLU A 133 -16.06 -24.49 -14.62
C GLU A 133 -16.55 -25.94 -14.50
N GLU A 134 -17.73 -26.23 -15.02
CA GLU A 134 -18.31 -27.57 -15.03
C GLU A 134 -18.09 -28.26 -16.38
N ASP A 135 -17.07 -27.84 -17.14
CA ASP A 135 -16.77 -28.39 -18.48
C ASP A 135 -17.99 -28.36 -19.42
N TYR A 136 -18.83 -27.34 -19.28
CA TYR A 136 -20.10 -27.20 -19.99
C TYR A 136 -21.13 -28.32 -19.70
N ASP A 137 -21.01 -29.02 -18.58
CA ASP A 137 -22.02 -29.94 -18.05
C ASP A 137 -23.17 -29.17 -17.39
N ALA A 138 -24.24 -28.94 -18.16
CA ALA A 138 -25.42 -28.19 -17.72
C ALA A 138 -26.03 -28.72 -16.39
N PRO A 139 -26.19 -30.03 -16.15
CA PRO A 139 -26.71 -30.55 -14.88
C PRO A 139 -25.83 -30.19 -13.67
N SER A 140 -24.51 -30.31 -13.78
CA SER A 140 -23.60 -29.98 -12.67
C SER A 140 -23.53 -28.46 -12.45
N ALA A 141 -23.47 -27.67 -13.52
CA ALA A 141 -23.57 -26.22 -13.45
C ALA A 141 -24.88 -25.74 -12.80
N ALA A 142 -26.01 -26.39 -13.09
CA ALA A 142 -27.29 -26.06 -12.45
C ALA A 142 -27.23 -26.28 -10.94
N ARG A 143 -26.72 -27.46 -10.51
CA ARG A 143 -26.56 -27.79 -9.09
C ARG A 143 -25.60 -26.83 -8.39
N ARG A 144 -24.50 -26.46 -9.04
CA ARG A 144 -23.50 -25.50 -8.53
C ARG A 144 -24.10 -24.11 -8.35
N LEU A 145 -24.79 -23.60 -9.37
CA LEU A 145 -25.47 -22.30 -9.33
C LEU A 145 -26.51 -22.23 -8.21
N ALA A 146 -27.31 -23.29 -8.06
CA ALA A 146 -28.30 -23.39 -6.99
C ALA A 146 -27.65 -23.43 -5.58
N ARG A 147 -26.56 -24.19 -5.43
CA ARG A 147 -25.79 -24.26 -4.18
C ARG A 147 -25.19 -22.91 -3.81
N TYR A 148 -24.60 -22.21 -4.78
CA TYR A 148 -24.04 -20.86 -4.61
C TYR A 148 -25.08 -19.89 -4.02
N TRP A 149 -26.26 -19.79 -4.63
CA TRP A 149 -27.30 -18.88 -4.15
C TRP A 149 -27.86 -19.27 -2.79
N ARG A 150 -27.94 -20.58 -2.49
CA ARG A 150 -28.35 -21.06 -1.17
C ARG A 150 -27.35 -20.67 -0.08
N GLN A 151 -26.05 -20.83 -0.35
CA GLN A 151 -25.01 -20.41 0.58
C GLN A 151 -25.02 -18.90 0.75
N ARG A 152 -25.19 -18.14 -0.34
CA ARG A 152 -25.32 -16.68 -0.30
C ARG A 152 -26.52 -16.25 0.55
N GLU A 153 -27.69 -16.85 0.36
CA GLU A 153 -28.87 -16.61 1.21
C GLU A 153 -28.63 -17.00 2.66
N SER A 154 -27.95 -18.12 2.93
CA SER A 154 -27.61 -18.53 4.29
C SER A 154 -26.68 -17.54 5.00
N LEU A 155 -25.77 -16.90 4.26
CA LEU A 155 -24.81 -15.96 4.82
C LEU A 155 -25.40 -14.56 4.98
N PHE A 156 -26.24 -14.12 4.05
CA PHE A 156 -26.69 -12.72 3.95
C PHE A 156 -28.20 -12.53 4.15
N GLY A 157 -28.95 -13.59 4.40
CA GLY A 157 -30.41 -13.57 4.49
C GLY A 157 -31.05 -12.99 3.22
N SER A 158 -32.09 -12.18 3.40
CA SER A 158 -32.78 -11.51 2.28
C SER A 158 -31.90 -10.50 1.53
N ARG A 159 -30.82 -10.00 2.15
CA ARG A 159 -29.88 -9.09 1.46
C ARG A 159 -29.08 -9.80 0.38
N ALA A 160 -29.03 -11.13 0.37
CA ALA A 160 -28.32 -11.92 -0.65
C ALA A 160 -28.71 -11.55 -2.09
N PHE A 161 -29.95 -11.06 -2.28
CA PHE A 161 -30.60 -10.82 -3.57
C PHE A 161 -30.76 -9.33 -3.91
N SER A 162 -30.08 -8.41 -3.22
CA SER A 162 -30.22 -6.98 -3.52
C SER A 162 -29.14 -6.50 -4.49
N THR A 163 -29.56 -5.70 -5.49
CA THR A 163 -28.67 -4.95 -6.41
C THR A 163 -28.00 -3.80 -5.68
N ASP A 164 -28.66 -3.30 -4.63
CA ASP A 164 -28.16 -2.21 -3.79
C ASP A 164 -26.91 -2.61 -3.01
N ILE A 165 -26.58 -3.91 -2.95
CA ILE A 165 -25.25 -4.33 -2.48
C ILE A 165 -24.19 -3.67 -3.35
N PHE A 166 -24.39 -3.52 -4.67
CA PHE A 166 -23.37 -3.08 -5.63
C PHE A 166 -23.44 -1.58 -5.99
N THR A 167 -24.50 -0.87 -5.62
CA THR A 167 -24.75 0.53 -6.07
C THR A 167 -24.90 1.56 -4.95
N GLN A 168 -24.79 1.17 -3.67
CA GLN A 168 -24.88 2.12 -2.56
C GLN A 168 -23.51 2.64 -2.11
N PRO A 169 -23.45 3.79 -1.42
CA PRO A 169 -22.27 4.20 -0.62
C PRO A 169 -21.84 3.13 0.40
N ASP A 170 -22.80 2.31 0.84
CA ASP A 170 -22.57 1.12 1.67
C ASP A 170 -21.82 0.01 0.90
N PHE A 171 -21.71 0.04 -0.44
CA PHE A 171 -20.92 -0.93 -1.21
C PHE A 171 -19.43 -0.78 -0.94
N ASP A 172 -18.91 0.43 -0.76
CA ASP A 172 -17.50 0.61 -0.42
C ASP A 172 -17.22 0.11 1.00
N ASP A 173 -18.11 0.41 1.95
CA ASP A 173 -18.03 -0.14 3.32
C ASP A 173 -18.22 -1.68 3.33
N TYR A 174 -19.10 -2.19 2.47
CA TYR A 174 -19.36 -3.62 2.27
C TYR A 174 -18.20 -4.33 1.57
N MET A 175 -17.57 -3.74 0.56
CA MET A 175 -16.40 -4.28 -0.12
C MET A 175 -15.17 -4.18 0.78
N CYS A 176 -15.09 -3.16 1.62
CA CYS A 176 -14.09 -3.06 2.67
C CYS A 176 -14.29 -4.17 3.72
N HIS A 177 -15.55 -4.44 4.11
CA HIS A 177 -15.91 -5.57 4.98
C HIS A 177 -15.68 -6.93 4.31
N TYR A 178 -16.07 -7.10 3.04
CA TYR A 178 -15.91 -8.32 2.27
C TYR A 178 -14.45 -8.61 1.95
N ASN A 179 -13.62 -7.60 1.64
CA ASN A 179 -12.18 -7.77 1.53
C ASN A 179 -11.54 -8.11 2.89
N ARG A 180 -12.07 -7.58 3.99
CA ARG A 180 -11.67 -7.96 5.35
C ARG A 180 -12.06 -9.41 5.65
N CYS A 181 -13.25 -9.84 5.23
CA CYS A 181 -13.71 -11.23 5.30
C CYS A 181 -12.93 -12.15 4.36
N LEU A 182 -12.56 -11.72 3.14
CA LEU A 182 -11.74 -12.49 2.21
C LEU A 182 -10.34 -12.73 2.79
N ARG A 183 -9.77 -11.74 3.49
CA ARG A 183 -8.53 -11.90 4.25
C ARG A 183 -8.70 -12.93 5.37
N SER A 184 -9.85 -12.98 6.05
CA SER A 184 -10.14 -14.02 7.05
C SER A 184 -10.57 -15.35 6.43
N MET A 185 -11.06 -15.38 5.19
CA MET A 185 -11.46 -16.58 4.45
C MET A 185 -10.27 -17.43 4.05
N HIS A 186 -9.06 -16.85 4.01
CA HIS A 186 -7.82 -17.61 3.86
C HIS A 186 -7.60 -18.61 5.01
N ASP A 187 -8.25 -18.39 6.17
CA ASP A 187 -8.24 -19.29 7.33
C ASP A 187 -9.43 -20.27 7.37
N LEU A 188 -10.45 -20.07 6.54
CA LEU A 188 -11.53 -21.03 6.42
C LEU A 188 -11.07 -22.18 5.52
N GLU A 189 -11.37 -23.41 5.92
CA GLU A 189 -11.27 -24.60 5.07
C GLU A 189 -12.33 -24.54 3.97
N LEU A 190 -12.23 -23.54 3.11
CA LEU A 190 -12.95 -23.47 1.86
C LEU A 190 -12.45 -24.63 1.01
N ASP A 191 -13.39 -25.39 0.45
CA ASP A 191 -13.07 -26.34 -0.61
C ASP A 191 -12.38 -25.62 -1.79
N GLY A 192 -11.70 -26.40 -2.64
CA GLY A 192 -10.94 -25.84 -3.77
C GLY A 192 -11.81 -24.99 -4.71
N GLU A 193 -13.09 -25.30 -4.76
CA GLU A 193 -14.11 -24.66 -5.57
C GLU A 193 -14.41 -23.22 -5.12
N MET A 194 -14.67 -23.04 -3.82
CA MET A 194 -14.90 -21.71 -3.23
C MET A 194 -13.65 -20.82 -3.32
N ARG A 195 -12.46 -21.39 -3.14
CA ARG A 195 -11.20 -20.62 -3.28
C ARG A 195 -11.01 -20.11 -4.70
N TYR A 196 -11.39 -20.91 -5.70
CA TYR A 196 -11.34 -20.49 -7.08
C TYR A 196 -12.32 -19.33 -7.36
N MET A 197 -13.59 -19.50 -6.97
CA MET A 197 -14.61 -18.46 -7.15
C MET A 197 -14.24 -17.14 -6.45
N ALA A 198 -13.67 -17.22 -5.26
CA ALA A 198 -13.20 -16.04 -4.54
C ALA A 198 -12.06 -15.32 -5.28
N ARG A 199 -11.10 -16.07 -5.83
CA ARG A 199 -10.00 -15.49 -6.63
C ARG A 199 -10.51 -14.83 -7.90
N GLU A 200 -11.40 -15.50 -8.63
CA GLU A 200 -11.96 -14.97 -9.87
C GLU A 200 -12.80 -13.72 -9.62
N TYR A 201 -13.60 -13.71 -8.55
CA TYR A 201 -14.35 -12.53 -8.16
C TYR A 201 -13.43 -11.36 -7.80
N VAL A 202 -12.36 -11.58 -7.03
CA VAL A 202 -11.36 -10.55 -6.72
C VAL A 202 -10.69 -10.02 -7.99
N SER A 203 -10.37 -10.90 -8.95
CA SER A 203 -9.82 -10.49 -10.25
C SER A 203 -10.76 -9.56 -11.00
N ILE A 204 -12.04 -9.93 -11.14
CA ILE A 204 -13.07 -9.13 -11.82
C ILE A 204 -13.23 -7.76 -11.15
N VAL A 205 -13.33 -7.73 -9.81
CA VAL A 205 -13.46 -6.48 -9.05
C VAL A 205 -12.24 -5.60 -9.27
N ASN A 206 -11.03 -6.15 -9.17
CA ASN A 206 -9.80 -5.39 -9.37
C ASN A 206 -9.76 -4.77 -10.77
N ARG A 207 -10.13 -5.51 -11.82
CA ARG A 207 -10.18 -4.99 -13.19
C ARG A 207 -11.16 -3.81 -13.34
N VAL A 208 -12.38 -3.95 -12.83
CA VAL A 208 -13.38 -2.86 -12.87
C VAL A 208 -12.88 -1.62 -12.10
N LYS A 209 -12.28 -1.83 -10.92
CA LYS A 209 -11.73 -0.74 -10.10
C LYS A 209 -10.52 -0.08 -10.76
N ILE A 210 -9.67 -0.84 -11.44
CA ILE A 210 -8.54 -0.33 -12.23
C ILE A 210 -9.04 0.52 -13.40
N GLU A 211 -10.00 0.04 -14.18
CA GLU A 211 -10.57 0.77 -15.32
C GLU A 211 -11.17 2.11 -14.87
N ALA A 212 -11.92 2.11 -13.76
CA ALA A 212 -12.47 3.31 -13.17
C ALA A 212 -11.38 4.27 -12.66
N MET A 213 -10.33 3.76 -12.02
CA MET A 213 -9.19 4.57 -11.58
C MET A 213 -8.43 5.18 -12.77
N ASP A 214 -8.17 4.41 -13.82
CA ASP A 214 -7.49 4.88 -15.04
C ASP A 214 -8.30 5.99 -15.71
N LYS A 215 -9.63 5.85 -15.80
CA LYS A 215 -10.50 6.92 -16.30
C LYS A 215 -10.36 8.22 -15.50
N LEU A 216 -10.32 8.13 -14.17
CA LEU A 216 -10.15 9.30 -13.30
C LEU A 216 -8.77 9.95 -13.47
N ILE A 217 -7.72 9.16 -13.67
CA ILE A 217 -6.38 9.65 -14.03
C ILE A 217 -6.42 10.35 -15.39
N ASP A 218 -7.16 9.79 -16.35
CA ASP A 218 -7.23 10.33 -17.70
C ASP A 218 -8.06 11.63 -17.80
N GLU A 219 -8.98 11.85 -16.87
CA GLU A 219 -9.79 13.06 -16.73
C GLU A 219 -9.12 14.14 -15.85
N ALA A 220 -8.06 13.80 -15.10
CA ALA A 220 -7.35 14.74 -14.22
C ALA A 220 -6.63 15.85 -15.00
N PRO A 221 -6.44 17.05 -14.40
CA PRO A 221 -5.66 18.13 -15.01
C PRO A 221 -4.28 17.65 -15.45
N GLU A 222 -3.82 18.11 -16.63
CA GLU A 222 -2.54 17.67 -17.21
C GLU A 222 -1.36 17.84 -16.24
N LYS A 223 -1.31 18.95 -15.52
CA LYS A 223 -0.30 19.23 -14.49
C LYS A 223 -0.23 18.14 -13.42
N ASP A 224 -1.37 17.59 -12.99
CA ASP A 224 -1.42 16.64 -11.88
C ASP A 224 -0.97 15.24 -12.31
N ARG A 225 -1.13 14.89 -13.59
CA ARG A 225 -0.75 13.58 -14.15
C ARG A 225 0.56 13.60 -14.94
N GLU A 226 1.22 14.75 -15.08
CA GLU A 226 2.41 14.94 -15.92
C GLU A 226 3.50 13.88 -15.64
N ALA A 227 3.88 13.73 -14.36
CA ALA A 227 4.93 12.79 -13.96
C ALA A 227 4.54 11.32 -14.22
N LEU A 228 3.25 10.97 -14.05
CA LEU A 228 2.75 9.64 -14.38
C LEU A 228 2.74 9.40 -15.90
N MET A 229 2.35 10.38 -16.71
CA MET A 229 2.38 10.27 -18.17
C MET A 229 3.82 10.13 -18.68
N GLU A 230 4.78 10.83 -18.07
CA GLU A 230 6.19 10.65 -18.35
C GLU A 230 6.67 9.24 -17.95
N ALA A 231 6.28 8.74 -16.77
CA ALA A 231 6.59 7.38 -16.35
C ALA A 231 6.00 6.33 -17.32
N ARG A 232 4.74 6.49 -17.77
CA ARG A 232 4.10 5.62 -18.79
C ARG A 232 4.86 5.63 -20.12
N ARG A 233 5.43 6.77 -20.51
CA ARG A 233 6.25 6.89 -21.72
C ARG A 233 7.61 6.20 -21.58
N VAL A 234 8.25 6.30 -20.41
CA VAL A 234 9.60 5.76 -20.16
C VAL A 234 9.56 4.26 -19.87
N ASN A 235 8.61 3.78 -19.08
CA ASN A 235 8.42 2.37 -18.77
C ASN A 235 6.92 2.07 -18.55
N PRO A 236 6.19 1.73 -19.64
CA PRO A 236 4.75 1.44 -19.54
C PRO A 236 4.47 0.19 -18.70
N GLU A 237 5.34 -0.82 -18.73
CA GLU A 237 5.14 -2.07 -17.98
C GLU A 237 5.01 -1.81 -16.49
N VAL A 238 5.87 -0.96 -15.91
CA VAL A 238 5.81 -0.62 -14.49
C VAL A 238 4.69 0.37 -14.20
N ALA A 239 4.54 1.42 -15.01
CA ALA A 239 3.58 2.50 -14.74
C ALA A 239 2.11 2.11 -15.03
N GLN A 240 1.88 1.10 -15.87
CA GLN A 240 0.54 0.63 -16.25
C GLN A 240 0.21 -0.77 -15.71
N SER A 241 1.14 -1.44 -15.02
CA SER A 241 0.89 -2.74 -14.38
C SER A 241 -0.30 -2.68 -13.42
N ASP A 242 -1.20 -3.64 -13.57
CA ASP A 242 -2.36 -3.82 -12.72
C ASP A 242 -1.94 -4.16 -11.29
N GLU A 243 -0.88 -4.93 -11.10
CA GLU A 243 -0.30 -5.23 -9.79
C GLU A 243 0.09 -3.95 -9.05
N HIS A 244 0.72 -2.99 -9.75
CA HIS A 244 1.11 -1.71 -9.16
C HIS A 244 -0.13 -0.87 -8.81
N LYS A 245 -1.12 -0.77 -9.71
CA LYS A 245 -2.38 -0.05 -9.49
C LYS A 245 -3.18 -0.62 -8.31
N ILE A 246 -3.23 -1.94 -8.17
CA ILE A 246 -3.92 -2.62 -7.06
C ILE A 246 -3.32 -2.23 -5.70
N LEU A 247 -2.03 -1.91 -5.61
CA LEU A 247 -1.44 -1.41 -4.35
C LEU A 247 -2.10 -0.10 -3.90
N PHE A 248 -2.33 0.83 -4.83
CA PHE A 248 -2.98 2.11 -4.53
C PHE A 248 -4.44 1.92 -4.16
N LEU A 249 -5.17 1.09 -4.93
CA LEU A 249 -6.55 0.73 -4.62
C LEU A 249 -6.67 0.10 -3.24
N LYS A 250 -5.85 -0.91 -2.91
CA LYS A 250 -5.85 -1.55 -1.58
C LYS A 250 -5.51 -0.57 -0.45
N CYS A 251 -4.59 0.38 -0.70
CA CYS A 251 -4.20 1.39 0.29
C CYS A 251 -5.36 2.36 0.61
N GLU A 252 -6.21 2.65 -0.37
CA GLU A 252 -7.36 3.55 -0.27
C GLU A 252 -8.69 2.80 -0.16
N ASP A 253 -8.65 1.57 0.37
CA ASP A 253 -9.84 0.74 0.62
C ASP A 253 -10.76 0.57 -0.63
N LEU A 254 -10.14 0.47 -1.80
CA LEU A 254 -10.74 0.38 -3.15
C LEU A 254 -11.54 1.61 -3.61
N VAL A 255 -11.28 2.78 -3.01
CA VAL A 255 -11.82 4.06 -3.47
C VAL A 255 -10.96 4.60 -4.62
N GLU A 256 -11.50 4.54 -5.83
CA GLU A 256 -10.80 4.79 -7.10
C GLU A 256 -10.27 6.22 -7.19
N ALA A 257 -11.07 7.20 -6.77
CA ALA A 257 -10.67 8.61 -6.80
C ALA A 257 -9.47 8.90 -5.88
N SER A 258 -9.50 8.36 -4.66
CA SER A 258 -8.40 8.49 -3.72
C SER A 258 -7.14 7.77 -4.21
N ALA A 259 -7.30 6.58 -4.79
CA ALA A 259 -6.21 5.79 -5.36
C ALA A 259 -5.55 6.49 -6.56
N ALA A 260 -6.36 7.04 -7.48
CA ALA A 260 -5.89 7.83 -8.62
C ALA A 260 -5.04 9.03 -8.17
N VAL A 261 -5.55 9.81 -7.22
CA VAL A 261 -4.84 10.97 -6.66
C VAL A 261 -3.53 10.55 -5.98
N ARG A 262 -3.53 9.44 -5.22
CA ARG A 262 -2.32 8.93 -4.57
C ARG A 262 -1.30 8.44 -5.60
N MET A 263 -1.73 7.75 -6.66
CA MET A 263 -0.84 7.25 -7.72
C MET A 263 -0.20 8.40 -8.50
N MET A 264 -0.94 9.46 -8.83
CA MET A 264 -0.36 10.65 -9.45
C MET A 264 0.72 11.30 -8.56
N LYS A 265 0.42 11.47 -7.26
CA LYS A 265 1.35 12.00 -6.26
C LYS A 265 2.56 11.10 -6.01
N TYR A 266 2.42 9.79 -6.20
CA TYR A 266 3.53 8.84 -6.13
C TYR A 266 4.56 9.17 -7.21
N TRP A 267 4.12 9.31 -8.46
CA TRP A 267 5.02 9.57 -9.58
C TRP A 267 5.62 10.98 -9.52
N GLU A 268 4.84 11.99 -9.10
CA GLU A 268 5.36 13.33 -8.82
C GLU A 268 6.47 13.29 -7.76
N MET A 269 6.23 12.61 -6.64
CA MET A 269 7.22 12.48 -5.56
C MET A 269 8.46 11.71 -6.02
N LYS A 270 8.30 10.66 -6.84
CA LYS A 270 9.42 9.91 -7.40
C LYS A 270 10.27 10.78 -8.33
N LYS A 271 9.61 11.58 -9.21
CA LYS A 271 10.30 12.55 -10.09
C LYS A 271 11.05 13.59 -9.28
N LEU A 272 10.42 14.12 -8.23
CA LEU A 272 11.01 15.12 -7.34
C LEU A 272 12.26 14.60 -6.64
N LEU A 273 12.20 13.38 -6.10
CA LEU A 273 13.29 12.82 -5.29
C LEU A 273 14.44 12.29 -6.13
N PHE A 274 14.17 11.68 -7.29
CA PHE A 274 15.19 10.92 -8.03
C PHE A 274 15.44 11.43 -9.44
N GLY A 275 14.67 12.44 -9.89
CA GLY A 275 14.75 12.95 -11.25
C GLY A 275 13.94 12.14 -12.27
N PRO A 276 13.77 12.69 -13.49
CA PRO A 276 12.94 12.09 -14.54
C PRO A 276 13.54 10.79 -15.10
N ASP A 277 14.87 10.64 -15.10
CA ASP A 277 15.59 9.46 -15.60
C ASP A 277 15.37 8.19 -14.75
N LYS A 278 14.87 8.38 -13.53
CA LYS A 278 14.58 7.32 -12.56
C LYS A 278 13.10 6.94 -12.50
N LEU A 279 12.22 7.62 -13.24
CA LEU A 279 10.79 7.28 -13.25
C LEU A 279 10.55 5.83 -13.71
N GLY A 280 11.15 5.41 -14.81
CA GLY A 280 10.96 4.05 -15.33
C GLY A 280 11.73 2.94 -14.61
N LYS A 281 12.43 3.23 -13.51
CA LYS A 281 13.34 2.27 -12.85
C LYS A 281 12.85 1.91 -11.45
N GLU A 282 13.12 0.69 -11.02
CA GLU A 282 13.07 0.37 -9.59
C GLU A 282 14.13 1.21 -8.87
N ILE A 283 13.76 1.80 -7.73
CA ILE A 283 14.66 2.61 -6.92
C ILE A 283 15.24 1.73 -5.83
N THR A 284 16.55 1.71 -5.77
CA THR A 284 17.37 0.90 -4.84
C THR A 284 18.11 1.81 -3.86
N LEU A 285 18.74 1.22 -2.84
CA LEU A 285 19.62 1.98 -1.94
C LEU A 285 20.86 2.52 -2.65
N ALA A 286 21.25 1.95 -3.79
CA ALA A 286 22.32 2.48 -4.62
C ALA A 286 21.97 3.80 -5.33
N ASP A 287 20.67 4.09 -5.50
CA ASP A 287 20.18 5.34 -6.09
C ASP A 287 20.12 6.50 -5.09
N VAL A 288 20.25 6.21 -3.81
CA VAL A 288 20.25 7.23 -2.75
C VAL A 288 21.66 7.81 -2.63
N GLU A 289 21.77 9.13 -2.52
CA GLU A 289 23.04 9.86 -2.54
C GLU A 289 24.07 9.29 -1.55
N THR A 290 25.33 9.08 -1.97
CA THR A 290 26.33 8.36 -1.14
C THR A 290 26.66 9.07 0.17
N SER A 291 26.55 10.39 0.20
CA SER A 291 26.76 11.24 1.37
C SER A 291 25.88 10.83 2.57
N VAL A 292 24.72 10.22 2.30
CA VAL A 292 23.81 9.63 3.30
C VAL A 292 24.39 8.39 3.97
N PHE A 293 25.16 7.56 3.24
CA PHE A 293 25.64 6.26 3.72
C PHE A 293 27.10 6.24 4.16
N GLU A 294 27.89 7.28 3.87
CA GLU A 294 29.30 7.37 4.26
C GLU A 294 29.49 7.45 5.79
N SER A 295 28.41 7.67 6.54
CA SER A 295 28.41 7.56 7.99
C SER A 295 27.91 6.18 8.42
N ASP A 296 28.55 5.55 9.41
CA ASP A 296 28.09 4.32 10.11
C ASP A 296 26.73 4.48 10.86
N VAL A 297 25.96 5.51 10.49
CA VAL A 297 24.83 6.13 11.18
C VAL A 297 23.51 5.76 10.50
N ILE A 298 23.48 4.69 9.70
CA ILE A 298 22.27 4.21 9.03
C ILE A 298 21.34 3.48 10.02
N VAL A 299 20.84 4.22 11.00
CA VAL A 299 19.96 3.72 12.07
C VAL A 299 18.78 4.66 12.30
N HIS A 300 18.61 5.66 11.46
CA HIS A 300 17.56 6.64 11.63
C HIS A 300 16.17 6.08 11.33
N SER A 301 16.07 5.00 10.54
CA SER A 301 14.85 4.22 10.45
C SER A 301 15.13 2.74 10.27
N LEU A 302 14.21 1.92 10.76
CA LEU A 302 14.36 0.48 10.95
C LEU A 302 13.03 -0.21 10.67
N LEU A 303 13.03 -1.22 9.81
CA LEU A 303 11.89 -2.11 9.64
C LEU A 303 12.08 -3.36 10.52
N VAL A 304 11.21 -3.56 11.51
CA VAL A 304 11.33 -4.73 12.40
C VAL A 304 10.98 -6.01 11.62
N PRO A 305 11.72 -7.13 11.79
CA PRO A 305 11.44 -8.38 11.09
C PRO A 305 10.08 -8.96 11.48
N ASP A 306 9.66 -8.80 12.72
CA ASP A 306 8.38 -9.28 13.21
C ASP A 306 7.24 -8.26 12.99
N THR A 307 6.01 -8.76 13.04
CA THR A 307 4.79 -7.95 12.99
C THR A 307 4.15 -7.83 14.37
N ASP A 308 3.28 -6.83 14.56
CA ASP A 308 2.41 -6.80 15.74
C ASP A 308 1.32 -7.88 15.73
N GLU A 309 0.52 -7.96 16.80
CA GLU A 309 -0.55 -8.96 16.93
C GLU A 309 -1.62 -8.87 15.83
N ALA A 310 -1.75 -7.71 15.17
CA ALA A 310 -2.65 -7.51 14.04
C ALA A 310 -1.98 -7.78 12.68
N GLY A 311 -0.75 -8.32 12.67
CA GLY A 311 0.01 -8.66 11.47
C GLY A 311 0.56 -7.44 10.72
N ARG A 312 0.60 -6.25 11.35
CA ARG A 312 1.11 -5.01 10.75
C ARG A 312 2.62 -4.95 10.92
N CYS A 313 3.32 -4.42 9.93
CA CYS A 313 4.76 -4.22 10.07
C CYS A 313 5.05 -3.06 11.02
N VAL A 314 6.08 -3.19 11.85
CA VAL A 314 6.51 -2.12 12.75
C VAL A 314 7.72 -1.41 12.15
N PHE A 315 7.61 -0.10 11.97
CA PHE A 315 8.62 0.74 11.36
C PHE A 315 9.07 1.82 12.34
N TRP A 316 10.33 1.76 12.76
CA TRP A 316 10.93 2.70 13.69
C TRP A 316 11.59 3.87 12.98
N VAL A 317 11.49 5.05 13.59
CA VAL A 317 12.23 6.26 13.22
C VAL A 317 12.95 6.77 14.47
N ASN A 318 14.27 6.66 14.47
CA ASN A 318 15.12 7.14 15.55
C ASN A 318 15.46 8.63 15.35
N GLY A 319 14.78 9.49 16.11
CA GLY A 319 14.99 10.93 16.05
C GLY A 319 16.34 11.41 16.55
N LYS A 320 17.11 10.60 17.30
CA LYS A 320 18.49 10.94 17.70
C LYS A 320 19.41 11.02 16.49
N GLU A 321 19.28 10.04 15.60
CA GLU A 321 20.15 9.91 14.44
C GLU A 321 19.74 10.91 13.35
N LEU A 322 18.44 11.17 13.20
CA LEU A 322 17.93 12.25 12.33
C LEU A 322 18.39 13.65 12.74
N ALA A 323 18.79 13.85 14.00
CA ALA A 323 19.23 15.14 14.51
C ALA A 323 20.73 15.37 14.33
N ARG A 324 21.48 14.40 13.79
CA ARG A 324 22.91 14.56 13.53
C ARG A 324 23.15 15.45 12.30
N GLU A 325 24.25 16.19 12.34
CA GLU A 325 24.67 17.06 11.24
C GLU A 325 25.00 16.24 9.97
N GLY A 326 24.77 16.84 8.80
CA GLY A 326 25.16 16.26 7.49
C GLY A 326 24.00 15.72 6.64
N TRP A 327 22.79 15.60 7.18
CA TRP A 327 21.63 15.10 6.43
C TRP A 327 20.85 16.21 5.74
N THR A 328 20.68 16.10 4.42
CA THR A 328 19.73 16.93 3.68
C THR A 328 18.31 16.36 3.84
N ALA A 329 17.29 17.22 3.73
CA ALA A 329 15.89 16.79 3.74
C ALA A 329 15.62 15.75 2.64
N ASP A 330 16.20 15.98 1.46
CA ASP A 330 16.00 15.15 0.27
C ASP A 330 16.70 13.80 0.42
N GLY A 331 17.94 13.76 0.93
CA GLY A 331 18.64 12.50 1.20
C GLY A 331 17.91 11.60 2.21
N VAL A 332 17.34 12.19 3.27
CA VAL A 332 16.49 11.45 4.22
C VAL A 332 15.21 10.95 3.54
N ALA A 333 14.58 11.76 2.69
CA ALA A 333 13.37 11.37 1.99
C ALA A 333 13.62 10.27 0.94
N GLN A 334 14.71 10.35 0.18
CA GLN A 334 15.18 9.32 -0.75
C GLN A 334 15.46 8.00 -0.03
N TYR A 335 16.18 8.03 1.08
CA TYR A 335 16.42 6.83 1.88
C TYR A 335 15.11 6.23 2.39
N MET A 336 14.25 7.06 2.97
CA MET A 336 12.96 6.60 3.50
C MET A 336 12.04 6.04 2.41
N TRP A 337 12.09 6.61 1.21
CA TRP A 337 11.41 6.05 0.03
C TRP A 337 11.84 4.60 -0.20
N CYS A 338 13.15 4.33 -0.20
CA CYS A 338 13.69 2.99 -0.41
C CYS A 338 13.26 2.03 0.70
N ILE A 339 13.45 2.38 1.98
CA ILE A 339 13.09 1.46 3.07
C ILE A 339 11.59 1.17 3.09
N LEU A 340 10.74 2.15 2.77
CA LEU A 340 9.29 1.92 2.71
C LEU A 340 8.88 1.09 1.49
N HIS A 341 9.61 1.13 0.38
CA HIS A 341 9.41 0.20 -0.73
C HIS A 341 9.83 -1.23 -0.37
N ILE A 342 10.92 -1.39 0.39
CA ILE A 342 11.29 -2.69 0.94
C ILE A 342 10.21 -3.21 1.89
N ALA A 343 9.64 -2.33 2.71
CA ALA A 343 8.48 -2.68 3.53
C ALA A 343 7.28 -3.09 2.65
N LEU A 344 6.96 -2.34 1.59
CA LEU A 344 5.87 -2.64 0.65
C LEU A 344 6.05 -3.96 -0.10
N ALA A 345 7.27 -4.47 -0.27
CA ALA A 345 7.47 -5.80 -0.85
C ALA A 345 6.89 -6.92 0.06
N ARG A 346 6.83 -6.69 1.38
CA ARG A 346 6.34 -7.68 2.35
C ARG A 346 4.80 -7.81 2.27
N PRO A 347 4.26 -9.04 2.11
CA PRO A 347 2.81 -9.26 2.08
C PRO A 347 2.07 -8.67 3.30
N SER A 348 2.62 -8.87 4.50
CA SER A 348 2.07 -8.31 5.75
C SER A 348 1.93 -6.79 5.73
N CYS A 349 2.87 -6.08 5.10
CA CYS A 349 2.82 -4.64 4.95
C CYS A 349 1.74 -4.19 3.95
N ARG A 350 1.66 -4.87 2.79
CA ARG A 350 0.65 -4.56 1.76
C ARG A 350 -0.77 -4.79 2.26
N ASP A 351 -0.96 -5.88 2.96
CA ASP A 351 -2.29 -6.26 3.41
C ASP A 351 -2.63 -5.55 4.73
N ASN A 352 -1.78 -5.60 5.75
CA ASN A 352 -2.15 -5.10 7.08
C ASN A 352 -1.74 -3.64 7.31
N GLY A 353 -0.81 -3.11 6.52
CA GLY A 353 -0.25 -1.77 6.69
C GLY A 353 0.90 -1.74 7.70
N ILE A 354 1.21 -0.53 8.18
CA ILE A 354 2.33 -0.30 9.09
C ILE A 354 1.93 0.46 10.35
N VAL A 355 2.73 0.24 11.40
CA VAL A 355 2.76 1.05 12.61
C VAL A 355 4.07 1.84 12.62
N LEU A 356 3.98 3.17 12.62
CA LEU A 356 5.13 4.06 12.74
C LEU A 356 5.46 4.28 14.21
N MET A 357 6.70 4.00 14.60
CA MET A 357 7.21 4.20 15.95
C MET A 357 8.31 5.27 15.89
N ILE A 358 8.07 6.44 16.47
CA ILE A 358 8.92 7.61 16.29
C ILE A 358 9.53 8.01 17.64
N ASP A 359 10.83 7.79 17.81
CA ASP A 359 11.55 8.24 19.00
C ASP A 359 11.95 9.71 18.85
N LYS A 360 11.35 10.59 19.65
CA LYS A 360 11.63 12.03 19.66
C LYS A 360 12.29 12.49 20.97
N ARG A 361 12.72 11.58 21.84
CA ARG A 361 13.33 11.92 23.15
C ARG A 361 14.53 12.86 23.01
N TYR A 362 15.29 12.76 21.93
CA TYR A 362 16.52 13.52 21.68
C TYR A 362 16.33 14.83 20.89
N LEU A 363 15.10 15.15 20.46
CA LEU A 363 14.88 16.38 19.67
C LEU A 363 15.02 17.67 20.48
N ALA A 364 14.85 17.63 21.80
CA ALA A 364 14.82 18.83 22.63
C ALA A 364 16.16 19.61 22.62
N THR A 365 17.28 18.92 22.39
CA THR A 365 18.63 19.52 22.34
C THR A 365 19.00 20.02 20.95
N ALA A 366 18.38 19.50 19.88
CA ALA A 366 18.67 19.83 18.49
C ALA A 366 17.70 20.88 17.89
N ALA A 367 16.98 21.62 18.73
CA ALA A 367 15.88 22.50 18.31
C ALA A 367 16.32 23.64 17.37
N LYS A 368 17.61 23.99 17.30
CA LYS A 368 18.10 25.07 16.45
C LYS A 368 18.05 24.74 14.96
N ASP A 369 18.12 23.46 14.58
CA ASP A 369 18.18 23.01 13.18
C ASP A 369 16.91 22.26 12.77
N TYR A 370 15.77 22.67 13.32
CA TYR A 370 14.48 22.04 13.04
C TYR A 370 14.07 22.27 11.58
N ASN A 371 14.46 21.36 10.69
CA ASN A 371 14.10 21.41 9.29
C ASN A 371 12.61 21.06 9.09
N PHE A 372 11.76 22.08 9.06
CA PHE A 372 10.31 21.91 8.86
C PHE A 372 9.97 21.38 7.46
N ALA A 373 10.71 21.81 6.44
CA ALA A 373 10.51 21.39 5.05
C ALA A 373 10.72 19.87 4.93
N GLY A 374 11.83 19.34 5.46
CA GLY A 374 12.10 17.91 5.48
C GLY A 374 11.01 17.10 6.21
N ARG A 375 10.47 17.61 7.32
CA ARG A 375 9.34 16.95 8.01
C ARG A 375 8.07 16.93 7.17
N ARG A 376 7.75 18.05 6.50
CA ARG A 376 6.58 18.13 5.61
C ARG A 376 6.72 17.14 4.46
N LEU A 377 7.92 17.02 3.89
CA LEU A 377 8.25 16.05 2.86
C LEU A 377 8.05 14.61 3.37
N MET A 378 8.58 14.29 4.55
CA MET A 378 8.43 12.98 5.19
C MET A 378 6.96 12.61 5.45
N VAL A 379 6.16 13.55 5.95
CA VAL A 379 4.71 13.33 6.16
C VAL A 379 4.00 13.12 4.83
N LYS A 380 4.30 13.91 3.79
CA LYS A 380 3.74 13.72 2.45
C LYS A 380 4.04 12.32 1.91
N LEU A 381 5.32 11.93 1.96
CA LEU A 381 5.81 10.63 1.49
C LEU A 381 5.08 9.47 2.16
N THR A 382 5.03 9.46 3.49
CA THR A 382 4.46 8.37 4.29
C THR A 382 2.94 8.30 4.27
N THR A 383 2.23 9.43 4.11
CA THR A 383 0.76 9.45 4.29
C THR A 383 -0.03 9.73 3.02
N ARG A 384 0.58 10.28 1.97
CA ARG A 384 -0.15 10.78 0.79
C ARG A 384 0.37 10.29 -0.56
N CYS A 385 1.59 9.76 -0.64
CA CYS A 385 2.21 9.39 -1.92
C CYS A 385 2.36 7.87 -2.05
N LEU A 386 2.97 7.20 -1.07
CA LEU A 386 3.20 5.76 -1.17
C LEU A 386 1.88 4.98 -1.02
N PRO A 387 1.72 3.83 -1.72
CA PRO A 387 0.57 2.93 -1.54
C PRO A 387 0.70 2.12 -0.23
N LEU A 388 0.93 2.84 0.87
CA LEU A 388 1.25 2.32 2.18
C LEU A 388 0.23 2.81 3.21
N ARG A 389 -0.44 1.88 3.86
CA ARG A 389 -1.43 2.20 4.88
C ARG A 389 -0.77 2.41 6.24
N VAL A 390 -0.73 3.66 6.71
CA VAL A 390 -0.31 3.99 8.08
C VAL A 390 -1.48 3.78 9.04
N CYS A 391 -1.40 2.69 9.81
CA CYS A 391 -2.46 2.24 10.72
C CYS A 391 -2.37 2.93 12.08
N ALA A 392 -1.17 3.14 12.60
CA ALA A 392 -0.92 3.84 13.85
C ALA A 392 0.43 4.57 13.83
N ILE A 393 0.53 5.63 14.64
CA ILE A 393 1.75 6.42 14.84
C ILE A 393 1.96 6.57 16.35
N HIS A 394 3.03 5.99 16.87
CA HIS A 394 3.43 6.10 18.26
C HIS A 394 4.62 7.04 18.35
N ILE A 395 4.53 8.09 19.17
CA ILE A 395 5.60 9.08 19.29
C ILE A 395 6.09 9.12 20.73
N PHE A 396 7.39 8.91 20.94
CA PHE A 396 8.01 8.85 22.27
C PHE A 396 8.73 10.16 22.60
N PHE A 397 8.39 10.79 23.71
CA PHE A 397 9.03 12.03 24.18
C PHE A 397 9.74 11.85 25.51
N ALA A 398 10.75 12.69 25.73
CA ALA A 398 11.40 12.85 27.03
C ALA A 398 10.49 13.69 27.96
N PRO A 399 10.38 13.32 29.25
CA PRO A 399 9.46 13.96 30.21
C PRO A 399 9.74 15.46 30.45
N SER A 400 10.94 15.95 30.16
CA SER A 400 11.34 17.35 30.37
C SER A 400 11.29 18.22 29.10
N SER A 401 10.73 17.72 27.99
CA SER A 401 10.75 18.50 26.75
C SER A 401 9.74 19.64 26.81
N TRP A 402 10.21 20.89 26.68
CA TRP A 402 9.38 22.09 26.45
C TRP A 402 8.38 21.86 25.29
N TRP A 403 8.75 21.00 24.35
CA TRP A 403 7.92 20.52 23.25
C TRP A 403 6.59 19.90 23.71
N GLN A 404 6.56 19.14 24.81
CA GLN A 404 5.33 18.58 25.37
C GLN A 404 4.36 19.68 25.82
N ARG A 405 4.88 20.74 26.45
CA ARG A 405 4.08 21.82 27.04
C ARG A 405 3.49 22.76 25.99
N TYR A 406 4.19 22.95 24.87
CA TYR A 406 3.81 23.97 23.88
C TYR A 406 3.44 23.40 22.50
N MET A 407 4.11 22.34 22.03
CA MET A 407 3.92 21.86 20.66
C MET A 407 2.84 20.80 20.53
N ILE A 408 2.65 19.91 21.51
CA ILE A 408 1.55 18.92 21.47
C ILE A 408 0.17 19.61 21.35
N PRO A 409 -0.17 20.64 22.15
CA PRO A 409 -1.43 21.35 22.01
C PRO A 409 -1.57 22.02 20.64
N VAL A 410 -0.48 22.61 20.12
CA VAL A 410 -0.47 23.25 18.81
C VAL A 410 -0.73 22.23 17.71
N PHE A 411 0.02 21.12 17.65
CA PHE A 411 -0.17 20.10 16.62
C PHE A 411 -1.50 19.34 16.73
N SER A 412 -2.08 19.25 17.93
CA SER A 412 -3.46 18.80 18.12
C SER A 412 -4.45 19.78 17.49
N MET A 413 -4.30 21.09 17.76
CA MET A 413 -5.14 22.16 17.20
C MET A 413 -5.04 22.28 15.67
N VAL A 414 -3.86 22.08 15.07
CA VAL A 414 -3.72 22.13 13.59
C VAL A 414 -4.12 20.83 12.88
N GLY A 415 -4.69 19.86 13.59
CA GLY A 415 -5.15 18.59 13.01
C GLY A 415 -4.02 17.65 12.55
N VAL A 416 -2.76 17.97 12.88
CA VAL A 416 -1.59 17.13 12.57
C VAL A 416 -1.62 15.86 13.42
N PHE A 417 -2.06 15.97 14.68
CA PHE A 417 -2.31 14.83 15.57
C PHE A 417 -3.80 14.49 15.75
N GLY A 418 -4.70 15.24 15.11
CA GLY A 418 -6.16 15.09 15.24
C GLY A 418 -6.75 13.83 14.59
N LYS A 419 -5.92 12.91 14.08
CA LYS A 419 -6.37 11.63 13.54
C LYS A 419 -6.30 10.58 14.65
N LYS A 420 -7.38 9.79 14.79
CA LYS A 420 -7.59 8.62 15.69
C LYS A 420 -6.45 7.57 15.73
N ARG A 421 -5.33 7.80 15.02
CA ARG A 421 -4.21 6.88 14.79
C ARG A 421 -2.91 7.33 15.46
N THR A 422 -2.82 8.52 16.06
CA THR A 422 -1.59 8.98 16.74
C THR A 422 -1.70 8.83 18.25
N VAL A 423 -0.70 8.19 18.86
CA VAL A 423 -0.58 8.00 20.30
C VAL A 423 0.77 8.56 20.76
N VAL A 424 0.73 9.41 21.78
CA VAL A 424 1.94 10.02 22.34
C VAL A 424 2.29 9.33 23.64
N HIS A 425 3.53 8.85 23.73
CA HIS A 425 4.13 8.18 24.88
C HIS A 425 5.11 9.12 25.53
N ILE A 426 4.95 9.36 26.82
CA ILE A 426 5.86 10.20 27.60
C ILE A 426 6.62 9.24 28.52
N GLU A 427 7.95 9.33 28.53
CA GLU A 427 8.88 8.45 29.29
C GLU A 427 9.21 7.09 28.65
N THR A 428 10.12 6.37 29.29
CA THR A 428 10.50 4.98 28.98
C THR A 428 10.04 4.03 30.07
N SER A 429 8.90 4.36 30.67
CA SER A 429 8.36 3.64 31.81
C SER A 429 7.88 2.25 31.38
N GLU A 430 7.86 1.33 32.36
CA GLU A 430 7.17 0.05 32.21
C GLU A 430 5.72 0.22 31.72
N GLU A 431 5.12 1.35 32.09
CA GLU A 431 3.77 1.73 31.69
C GLU A 431 3.62 1.88 30.17
N ASN A 432 4.56 2.52 29.47
CA ASN A 432 4.47 2.61 28.01
C ASN A 432 4.55 1.23 27.35
N ARG A 433 5.38 0.32 27.90
CA ARG A 433 5.44 -1.07 27.41
C ARG A 433 4.14 -1.81 27.68
N ARG A 434 3.56 -1.62 28.86
CA ARG A 434 2.27 -2.20 29.24
C ARG A 434 1.17 -1.72 28.29
N VAL A 435 1.08 -0.41 28.04
CA VAL A 435 0.12 0.20 27.11
C VAL A 435 0.33 -0.31 25.68
N LEU A 436 1.56 -0.30 25.17
CA LEU A 436 1.90 -0.81 23.84
C LEU A 436 1.44 -2.26 23.66
N LYS A 437 1.72 -3.11 24.65
CA LYS A 437 1.32 -4.52 24.61
C LYS A 437 -0.19 -4.69 24.76
N GLU A 438 -0.77 -4.18 25.84
CA GLU A 438 -2.16 -4.45 26.22
C GLU A 438 -3.18 -3.75 25.32
N GLN A 439 -2.88 -2.58 24.79
CA GLN A 439 -3.82 -1.80 23.98
C GLN A 439 -3.56 -1.91 22.48
N PHE A 440 -2.30 -2.12 22.07
CA PHE A 440 -1.91 -2.06 20.66
C PHE A 440 -1.32 -3.37 20.12
N GLY A 441 -1.13 -4.39 20.96
CA GLY A 441 -0.54 -5.67 20.56
C GLY A 441 0.93 -5.55 20.15
N ILE A 442 1.65 -4.55 20.69
CA ILE A 442 3.06 -4.29 20.38
C ILE A 442 3.91 -4.82 21.54
N GLY A 443 4.39 -6.05 21.40
CA GLY A 443 5.22 -6.73 22.40
C GLY A 443 6.67 -6.22 22.47
N PRO A 444 7.45 -6.64 23.49
CA PRO A 444 8.82 -6.18 23.68
C PRO A 444 9.77 -6.51 22.52
N ASN A 445 9.51 -7.58 21.77
CA ASN A 445 10.27 -7.95 20.56
C ASN A 445 10.10 -6.98 19.39
N LEU A 446 9.19 -6.00 19.51
CA LEU A 446 8.93 -4.97 18.50
C LEU A 446 9.40 -3.58 18.96
N VAL A 447 9.93 -3.48 20.18
CA VAL A 447 10.34 -2.23 20.81
C VAL A 447 11.85 -2.17 20.92
N LEU A 448 12.44 -0.99 20.65
CA LEU A 448 13.88 -0.77 20.76
C LEU A 448 14.39 -1.04 22.19
N LYS A 449 15.61 -1.58 22.32
CA LYS A 449 16.28 -1.79 23.62
C LYS A 449 16.33 -0.52 24.48
N ASP A 450 16.60 0.63 23.86
CA ASP A 450 16.65 1.94 24.54
C ASP A 450 15.27 2.44 25.05
N LEU A 451 14.20 1.76 24.66
CA LEU A 451 12.82 1.96 25.14
C LEU A 451 12.35 0.78 25.99
N GLY A 452 13.28 -0.08 26.41
CA GLY A 452 13.02 -1.24 27.25
C GLY A 452 12.43 -2.44 26.52
N GLY A 453 12.57 -2.52 25.19
CA GLY A 453 12.25 -3.72 24.42
C GLY A 453 13.48 -4.58 24.11
N ASN A 454 13.38 -5.43 23.10
CA ASN A 454 14.39 -6.41 22.72
C ASN A 454 15.02 -6.14 21.34
N VAL A 455 14.48 -5.18 20.57
CA VAL A 455 15.00 -4.87 19.23
C VAL A 455 16.34 -4.14 19.35
N ASP A 456 17.38 -4.84 18.92
CA ASP A 456 18.70 -4.25 18.70
C ASP A 456 18.70 -3.48 17.38
N THR A 457 19.55 -2.46 17.26
CA THR A 457 19.73 -1.72 16.01
C THR A 457 20.97 -2.16 15.23
N ASP A 458 21.88 -2.93 15.84
CA ASP A 458 23.12 -3.33 15.17
C ASP A 458 22.91 -4.33 14.03
N TRP A 459 21.95 -5.26 14.16
CA TRP A 459 21.63 -6.20 13.08
C TRP A 459 21.14 -5.46 11.82
N TRP A 460 20.41 -4.36 11.99
CA TRP A 460 19.87 -3.57 10.89
C TRP A 460 20.96 -2.85 10.09
N LYS A 461 22.00 -2.35 10.79
CA LYS A 461 23.18 -1.77 10.12
C LYS A 461 23.85 -2.81 9.22
N GLY A 462 24.02 -4.03 9.73
CA GLY A 462 24.56 -5.14 8.95
C GLY A 462 23.70 -5.45 7.73
N TRP A 463 22.39 -5.59 7.94
CA TRP A 463 21.44 -5.91 6.88
C TRP A 463 21.37 -4.83 5.79
N ILE A 464 21.34 -3.54 6.13
CA ILE A 464 21.36 -2.46 5.14
C ILE A 464 22.64 -2.47 4.31
N ARG A 465 23.79 -2.73 4.96
CA ARG A 465 25.08 -2.81 4.27
C ARG A 465 25.10 -3.95 3.26
N GLU A 466 24.74 -5.16 3.70
CA GLU A 466 24.63 -6.34 2.85
C GLU A 466 23.67 -6.08 1.68
N ARG A 467 22.49 -5.53 1.97
CA ARG A 467 21.49 -5.22 0.94
C ARG A 467 22.01 -4.24 -0.11
N ARG A 468 22.76 -3.22 0.30
CA ARG A 468 23.36 -2.25 -0.62
C ARG A 468 24.47 -2.90 -1.45
N GLU A 469 25.27 -3.78 -0.86
CA GLU A 469 26.30 -4.54 -1.58
C GLU A 469 25.65 -5.43 -2.65
N GLU A 470 24.55 -6.12 -2.33
CA GLU A 470 23.75 -6.91 -3.29
C GLU A 470 23.18 -6.06 -4.44
N GLU A 471 22.71 -4.85 -4.16
CA GLU A 471 22.10 -3.97 -5.17
C GLU A 471 23.15 -3.29 -6.07
N CYS A 472 24.40 -3.22 -5.62
CA CYS A 472 25.53 -2.66 -6.38
C CYS A 472 26.29 -3.72 -7.20
N SER A 473 26.19 -5.00 -6.84
CA SER A 473 26.82 -6.13 -7.53
C SER A 473 26.01 -6.56 -8.75
#